data_AF-A0A951SCB8-F1
#
_entry.id   AF-A0A951SCB8-F1
#
_cell.length_a   1.000
_cell.length_b   1.000
_cell.length_c   1.000
_cell.angle_alpha   90.00
_cell.angle_beta   90.00
_cell.angle_gamma   90.00
#
_symmetry.space_group_name_H-M   'P 1'
#
loop_
_entity.id
_entity.type
_entity.pdbx_description
1 polymer ?
#
loop_
_entity_poly.entity_id
_entity_poly.type
_entity_poly.pdbx_seq_one_letter_code
_entity_poly.pdbx_strand_id
1 'polypeptide(L)'
;MTSFTPHQDAALGAVGSWLKAKPGNNGNPSIFRLFGYAGTGKTTLARHIAEGVDGDVKFAAFTGKAALVMRSKGCHDAQTIHSLIYRARESGEEAPSF
;
A
#
# COMPACT_ATOMS: atom_id res chain seq x y z
N MET A 1 6.37 -10.75 19.67
CA MET A 1 7.07 -10.14 18.52
C MET A 1 6.82 -10.99 17.30
N THR A 2 6.44 -10.39 16.17
CA THR A 2 6.31 -11.11 14.90
C THR A 2 7.71 -11.54 14.46
N SER A 3 7.95 -12.84 14.27
CA SER A 3 9.22 -13.33 13.71
C SER A 3 9.10 -13.36 12.19
N PHE A 4 10.01 -12.67 11.51
CA PHE A 4 10.10 -12.69 10.05
C PHE A 4 11.10 -13.76 9.60
N THR A 5 10.97 -14.22 8.36
CA THR A 5 11.97 -15.11 7.76
C THR A 5 13.19 -14.31 7.30
N PRO A 6 14.37 -14.93 7.10
CA PRO A 6 15.57 -14.21 6.63
C PRO A 6 15.35 -13.42 5.32
N HIS A 7 14.53 -13.95 4.42
CA HIS A 7 14.17 -13.26 3.17
C HIS A 7 13.24 -12.07 3.39
N GLN A 8 12.32 -12.17 4.35
CA GLN A 8 11.44 -11.07 4.74
C GLN A 8 12.23 -9.97 5.45
N ASP A 9 13.18 -10.31 6.31
CA ASP A 9 14.07 -9.34 6.95
C ASP A 9 14.95 -8.62 5.93
N ALA A 10 15.52 -9.34 4.96
CA ALA A 10 16.26 -8.72 3.87
C ALA A 10 15.39 -7.75 3.05
N ALA A 11 14.13 -8.12 2.79
CA ALA A 11 13.17 -7.25 2.13
C ALA A 11 12.86 -5.98 2.94
N LEU A 12 12.64 -6.12 4.25
CA LEU A 12 12.41 -4.98 5.16
C LEU A 12 13.62 -4.05 5.21
N GLY A 13 14.83 -4.62 5.27
CA GLY A 13 16.08 -3.86 5.23
C GLY A 13 16.26 -3.06 3.92
N ALA A 14 15.92 -3.68 2.78
CA ALA A 14 15.98 -3.02 1.48
C ALA A 14 14.97 -1.85 1.38
N VAL A 15 13.72 -2.06 1.80
CA VAL A 15 12.70 -0.99 1.82
C VAL A 15 13.09 0.12 2.79
N GLY A 16 13.57 -0.22 3.98
CA GLY A 16 14.02 0.78 4.97
C GLY A 16 15.19 1.63 4.46
N SER A 17 16.14 1.02 3.74
CA SER A 17 17.25 1.75 3.11
C SER A 17 16.75 2.71 2.02
N TRP A 18 15.79 2.26 1.20
CA TRP A 18 15.16 3.09 0.18
C TRP A 18 14.41 4.28 0.79
N LEU A 19 13.61 4.07 1.85
CA LEU A 19 12.93 5.15 2.56
C LEU A 19 13.91 6.17 3.15
N LYS A 20 15.00 5.70 3.79
CA LYS A 20 16.06 6.56 4.35
C LYS A 20 16.77 7.40 3.29
N ALA A 21 16.89 6.90 2.07
CA ALA A 21 17.46 7.64 0.94
C ALA A 21 16.57 8.81 0.45
N LYS A 22 15.36 8.98 1.02
CA LYS A 22 14.39 10.01 0.62
C LYS A 22 14.03 9.91 -0.87
N PRO A 23 13.23 8.89 -1.25
CA PRO A 23 12.82 8.63 -2.62
C PRO A 23 12.31 9.89 -3.34
N GLY A 24 12.73 10.13 -4.58
CA GLY A 24 12.35 11.31 -5.36
C GLY A 24 13.23 12.55 -5.12
N ASN A 25 14.10 12.56 -4.11
CA ASN A 25 15.07 13.63 -3.88
C ASN A 25 16.46 13.24 -4.38
N ASN A 26 17.28 14.21 -4.81
CA ASN A 26 18.69 14.01 -5.19
C ASN A 26 18.93 12.89 -6.22
N GLY A 27 17.98 12.68 -7.14
CA GLY A 27 18.05 11.61 -8.15
C GLY A 27 17.75 10.20 -7.61
N ASN A 28 17.36 10.06 -6.33
CA ASN A 28 17.00 8.75 -5.77
C ASN A 28 15.69 8.22 -6.38
N PRO A 29 15.62 6.92 -6.73
CA PRO A 29 14.43 6.33 -7.33
C PRO A 29 13.17 6.56 -6.48
N SER A 30 12.12 7.10 -7.08
CA SER A 30 10.83 7.35 -6.41
C SER A 30 9.98 6.09 -6.23
N ILE A 31 10.36 4.97 -6.85
CA ILE A 31 9.60 3.71 -6.86
C ILE A 31 10.49 2.57 -6.40
N PHE A 32 10.04 1.85 -5.38
CA PHE A 32 10.58 0.55 -4.98
C PHE A 32 9.59 -0.56 -5.33
N ARG A 33 10.09 -1.71 -5.81
CA ARG A 33 9.27 -2.87 -6.15
C ARG A 33 9.68 -4.08 -5.32
N LEU A 34 8.76 -4.54 -4.48
CA LEU A 34 8.92 -5.78 -3.71
C LEU A 34 8.15 -6.91 -4.40
N PHE A 35 8.87 -7.94 -4.85
CA PHE A 35 8.29 -9.13 -5.46
C PHE A 35 8.24 -10.29 -4.46
N GLY A 36 7.34 -11.25 -4.69
CA GLY A 36 7.29 -12.49 -3.92
C GLY A 36 6.12 -13.38 -4.35
N TYR A 37 6.30 -14.69 -4.24
CA TYR A 37 5.29 -15.70 -4.59
C TYR A 37 4.01 -15.58 -3.76
N ALA A 38 2.96 -16.30 -4.17
CA ALA A 38 1.73 -16.41 -3.39
C ALA A 38 2.04 -16.93 -1.97
N GLY A 39 1.33 -16.44 -0.96
CA GLY A 39 1.51 -16.88 0.44
C GLY A 39 2.75 -16.34 1.17
N THR A 40 3.69 -15.66 0.50
CA THR A 40 4.95 -15.17 1.12
C THR A 40 4.80 -14.01 2.12
N GLY A 41 3.58 -13.59 2.45
CA GLY A 41 3.33 -12.59 3.49
C GLY A 41 3.50 -11.12 3.06
N LYS A 42 3.46 -10.80 1.76
CA LYS A 42 3.61 -9.42 1.25
C LYS A 42 2.71 -8.38 1.94
N THR A 43 1.44 -8.71 2.18
CA THR A 43 0.51 -7.83 2.89
C THR A 43 0.94 -7.60 4.35
N THR A 44 1.48 -8.63 5.01
CA THR A 44 2.02 -8.52 6.36
C THR A 44 3.22 -7.59 6.40
N LEU A 45 4.12 -7.70 5.41
CA LEU A 45 5.26 -6.78 5.26
C LEU A 45 4.79 -5.35 5.00
N ALA A 46 3.79 -5.16 4.13
CA ALA A 46 3.25 -3.84 3.82
C ALA A 46 2.72 -3.12 5.08
N ARG A 47 1.99 -3.82 5.95
CA ARG A 47 1.57 -3.28 7.26
C ARG A 47 2.79 -2.90 8.10
N HIS A 48 3.76 -3.81 8.24
CA HIS A 48 4.91 -3.57 9.10
C HIS A 48 5.80 -2.41 8.61
N ILE A 49 5.97 -2.27 7.30
CA ILE A 49 6.66 -1.13 6.69
C ILE A 49 5.96 0.18 7.07
N ALA A 50 4.63 0.21 6.99
CA ALA A 50 3.86 1.41 7.31
C ALA A 50 3.98 1.85 8.77
N GLU A 51 4.09 0.90 9.71
CA GLU A 51 4.32 1.20 11.13
C GLU A 51 5.64 1.95 11.38
N GLY A 52 6.62 1.81 10.49
CA GLY A 52 7.91 2.48 10.57
C GLY A 52 8.02 3.78 9.77
N VAL A 53 6.94 4.25 9.14
CA VAL A 53 6.94 5.50 8.37
C VAL A 53 6.44 6.64 9.24
N ASP A 54 7.26 7.68 9.40
CA ASP A 54 6.88 8.94 10.04
C ASP A 54 6.13 9.83 9.03
N GLY A 55 4.85 9.53 8.82
CA GLY A 55 3.98 10.26 7.90
C GLY A 55 2.74 9.48 7.46
N ASP A 56 1.98 10.08 6.56
CA ASP A 56 0.75 9.48 6.03
C ASP A 56 1.05 8.33 5.07
N VAL A 57 0.52 7.14 5.40
CA VAL A 57 0.57 5.97 4.52
C VAL A 57 -0.81 5.71 3.92
N LYS A 58 -0.89 5.61 2.59
CA LYS A 58 -2.09 5.19 1.88
C LYS A 58 -1.88 3.82 1.26
N PHE A 59 -2.75 2.88 1.61
CA PHE A 59 -2.74 1.54 1.04
C PHE A 59 -3.69 1.48 -0.16
N ALA A 60 -3.20 0.97 -1.28
CA ALA A 60 -4.00 0.82 -2.49
C ALA A 60 -3.80 -0.56 -3.12
N ALA A 61 -4.86 -1.10 -3.69
CA ALA A 61 -4.83 -2.37 -4.43
C ALA A 61 -5.51 -2.22 -5.80
N PHE A 62 -5.24 -3.16 -6.70
CA PHE A 62 -5.87 -3.18 -8.02
C PHE A 62 -7.38 -3.49 -7.95
N THR A 63 -7.79 -4.40 -7.06
CA THR A 63 -9.19 -4.84 -6.94
C THR A 63 -9.77 -4.57 -5.56
N GLY A 64 -11.10 -4.42 -5.48
CA GLY A 64 -11.80 -4.25 -4.21
C GLY A 64 -11.62 -5.45 -3.26
N LYS A 65 -11.53 -6.67 -3.80
CA LYS A 65 -11.26 -7.87 -2.99
C LYS A 65 -9.87 -7.85 -2.37
N ALA A 66 -8.84 -7.43 -3.12
CA ALA A 66 -7.49 -7.28 -2.58
C ALA A 66 -7.44 -6.19 -1.51
N ALA A 67 -8.08 -5.05 -1.74
CA ALA A 67 -8.20 -3.98 -0.74
C ALA A 67 -8.90 -4.48 0.55
N LEU A 68 -9.97 -5.28 0.41
CA LEU A 68 -10.64 -5.91 1.55
C LEU A 68 -9.71 -6.84 2.35
N VAL A 69 -8.91 -7.66 1.67
CA VAL A 69 -7.92 -8.54 2.34
C VAL A 69 -6.82 -7.73 3.01
N MET A 70 -6.38 -6.61 2.41
CA MET A 70 -5.41 -5.71 3.05
C MET A 70 -5.98 -5.13 4.35
N ARG A 71 -7.23 -4.65 4.34
CA ARG A 71 -7.90 -4.13 5.55
C ARG A 71 -8.00 -5.19 6.65
N SER A 72 -8.38 -6.43 6.33
CA SER A 72 -8.44 -7.51 7.32
C SER A 72 -7.09 -7.92 7.90
N LYS A 73 -5.98 -7.47 7.28
CA LYS A 73 -4.61 -7.69 7.73
C LYS A 73 -3.97 -6.45 8.38
N GLY A 74 -4.76 -5.42 8.68
CA GLY A 74 -4.30 -4.22 9.40
C GLY A 74 -3.76 -3.10 8.51
N CYS A 75 -3.85 -3.22 7.18
CA CYS A 75 -3.69 -2.08 6.29
C CYS A 75 -4.99 -1.27 6.31
N HIS A 76 -5.19 -0.50 7.38
CA HIS A 76 -6.40 0.31 7.57
C HIS A 76 -6.62 1.25 6.40
N ASP A 77 -7.89 1.49 6.07
CA ASP A 77 -8.32 2.34 4.97
C ASP A 77 -7.78 1.96 3.58
N ALA A 78 -7.29 0.72 3.38
CA ALA A 78 -6.89 0.28 2.05
C ALA A 78 -8.07 0.36 1.07
N GLN A 79 -7.85 0.97 -0.10
CA GLN A 79 -8.87 1.14 -1.14
C GLN A 79 -8.37 0.62 -2.49
N THR A 80 -9.18 0.73 -3.54
CA THR A 80 -8.64 0.52 -4.89
C THR A 80 -7.80 1.72 -5.29
N ILE A 81 -6.80 1.53 -6.16
CA ILE A 81 -6.05 2.66 -6.73
C ILE A 81 -7.01 3.64 -7.41
N HIS A 82 -8.04 3.13 -8.08
CA HIS A 82 -9.06 3.94 -8.74
C HIS A 82 -9.78 4.88 -7.77
N SER A 83 -10.33 4.38 -6.66
CA SER A 83 -11.02 5.23 -5.69
C SER A 83 -10.07 6.15 -4.92
N LEU A 84 -8.79 5.79 -4.82
CA LEU A 84 -7.80 6.62 -4.13
C LEU A 84 -7.46 7.89 -4.94
N ILE A 85 -7.38 7.79 -6.26
CA ILE A 85 -6.95 8.90 -7.13
C ILE A 85 -8.12 9.67 -7.76
N TYR A 86 -9.32 9.11 -7.80
CA TYR A 86 -10.52 9.76 -8.33
C TYR A 86 -11.57 9.99 -7.25
N ARG A 87 -12.25 11.14 -7.31
CA ARG A 87 -13.47 11.40 -6.55
C ARG A 87 -14.66 11.24 -7.49
N ALA A 88 -15.62 10.41 -7.11
CA ALA A 88 -16.89 10.38 -7.80
C ALA A 88 -17.53 11.77 -7.67
N ARG A 89 -17.85 12.40 -8.80
CA ARG A 89 -18.72 13.57 -8.78
C ARG A 89 -20.14 13.04 -8.60
N GLU A 90 -20.84 13.49 -7.56
CA GLU A 90 -22.28 13.28 -7.48
C GLU A 90 -22.91 13.90 -8.73
N SER A 91 -23.38 13.08 -9.66
CA SER A 91 -24.34 13.55 -10.65
C SER A 91 -25.63 13.78 -9.90
N GLY A 92 -25.99 15.05 -9.72
CA GLY A 92 -27.28 15.42 -9.15
C GLY A 92 -28.40 14.69 -9.89
N GLU A 93 -29.29 14.10 -9.09
CA GLU A 93 -30.64 13.66 -9.43
C GLU A 93 -30.80 12.91 -10.76
N GLU A 94 -30.89 11.58 -10.68
CA GLU A 94 -31.66 10.77 -11.63
C GLU A 94 -33.16 11.05 -11.43
N ALA A 95 -33.62 12.25 -11.77
CA ALA A 95 -35.03 12.52 -12.00
C ALA A 95 -35.27 12.49 -13.51
N PRO A 96 -35.97 11.47 -14.06
CA PRO A 96 -36.38 11.53 -15.45
C PRO A 96 -37.36 12.69 -15.62
N SER A 97 -36.98 13.70 -16.40
CA SER A 97 -37.93 14.73 -16.84
C SER A 97 -38.89 14.10 -17.85
N PHE A 98 -40.17 14.00 -17.49
CA PHE A 98 -41.27 13.82 -18.44
C PHE A 98 -41.77 15.19 -18.93
#